data_AF-A0A5A7MXW3-F1
#
_entry.id   AF-A0A5A7MXW3-F1
#
_cell.length_a   1.000
_cell.length_b   1.000
_cell.length_c   1.000
_cell.angle_alpha   90.00
_cell.angle_beta   90.00
_cell.angle_gamma   90.00
#
_symmetry.space_group_name_H-M   'P 1'
#
loop_
_entity.id
_entity.type
_entity.pdbx_description
1 polymer ?
#
loop_
_entity_poly.entity_id
_entity_poly.type
_entity_poly.pdbx_seq_one_letter_code
_entity_poly.pdbx_strand_id
1 'polypeptide(L)' 'MAPIRIFTRGSMRWREEMVLDAGGRAALCASLARQAWRRVGASSVRVVRPRMGADFNDQIRESA' A
#
# COMPACT_ATOMS: atom_id res chain seq x y z
N MET A 1 -1.90 -1.98 14.25
CA MET A 1 -1.64 -0.58 13.83
C MET A 1 -2.98 0.14 13.73
N ALA A 2 -3.27 1.12 14.59
CA ALA A 2 -4.59 1.77 14.67
C ALA A 2 -4.95 2.52 13.37
N PRO A 3 -6.24 2.62 12.98
CA PRO A 3 -6.65 3.39 11.81
C PRO A 3 -6.37 4.88 12.01
N ILE A 4 -6.07 5.58 10.91
CA ILE A 4 -5.82 7.03 10.92
C ILE A 4 -6.84 7.74 10.04
N ARG A 5 -7.26 8.93 10.44
CA ARG A 5 -8.10 9.81 9.63
C ARG A 5 -7.21 10.72 8.81
N ILE A 6 -7.48 10.84 7.52
CA ILE A 6 -6.79 11.73 6.60
C ILE A 6 -7.80 12.55 5.81
N PHE A 7 -7.33 13.66 5.24
CA PHE A 7 -8.10 14.42 4.26
C PHE A 7 -7.53 14.19 2.87
N THR A 8 -8.38 13.79 1.93
CA THR A 8 -8.02 13.63 0.52
C THR A 8 -8.58 14.79 -0.30
N ARG A 9 -8.11 14.93 -1.54
CA ARG A 9 -8.63 15.91 -2.49
C ARG A 9 -9.80 15.26 -3.24
N GLY A 10 -11.02 15.72 -3.00
CA GLY A 10 -12.22 15.26 -3.67
C GLY A 10 -12.34 15.78 -5.10
N SER A 11 -13.32 15.27 -5.84
CA SER A 11 -13.55 15.53 -7.27
C SER A 11 -13.80 17.00 -7.62
N MET A 12 -14.31 17.78 -6.66
CA MET A 12 -14.77 19.16 -6.88
C MET A 12 -14.03 20.18 -6.00
N ARG A 13 -12.71 20.02 -5.82
CA ARG A 13 -11.83 20.85 -4.98
C ARG A 13 -12.12 20.86 -3.47
N TRP A 14 -13.16 20.15 -3.01
CA TRP A 14 -13.43 19.93 -1.59
C TRP A 14 -12.47 18.90 -0.98
N ARG A 15 -12.22 19.02 0.33
CA ARG A 15 -11.48 18.00 1.09
C ARG A 15 -12.47 16.97 1.61
N GLU A 16 -12.20 15.69 1.36
CA GLU A 16 -12.99 14.58 1.86
C GLU A 16 -12.24 13.90 3.00
N GLU A 17 -12.92 13.61 4.11
CA GLU A 17 -12.35 12.80 5.20
C GLU A 17 -12.37 11.32 4.78
N MET A 18 -11.24 10.65 4.96
CA MET A 18 -11.10 9.22 4.70
C MET A 18 -10.41 8.54 5.88
N VAL A 19 -10.85 7.34 6.21
CA VAL A 19 -10.16 6.48 7.19
C VAL A 19 -9.20 5.55 6.45
N LEU A 20 -7.94 5.57 6.86
CA LEU A 20 -6.90 4.66 6.41
C LEU A 20 -6.67 3.59 7.48
N ASP A 21 -7.13 2.38 7.20
CA ASP A 21 -6.79 1.21 8.00
C ASP A 21 -5.35 0.72 7.72
N ALA A 22 -4.94 -0.36 8.38
CA ALA A 22 -3.61 -0.95 8.16
C ALA A 22 -3.39 -1.39 6.71
N GLY A 23 -4.40 -1.92 6.03
CA GLY A 23 -4.31 -2.38 4.66
C GLY A 23 -4.21 -1.23 3.66
N GLY A 24 -5.02 -0.19 3.83
CA GLY A 24 -4.97 1.03 3.04
C GLY A 24 -3.64 1.75 3.18
N ARG A 25 -3.07 1.80 4.40
CA ARG A 25 -1.71 2.35 4.60
C ARG A 25 -0.65 1.55 3.87
N ALA A 26 -0.68 0.23 3.98
CA ALA A 26 0.27 -0.63 3.28
C ALA A 26 0.18 -0.43 1.75
N ALA A 27 -1.03 -0.31 1.20
CA ALA A 27 -1.24 -0.05 -0.23
C ALA A 27 -0.69 1.33 -0.67
N LEU A 28 -0.89 2.37 0.16
CA LEU A 28 -0.36 3.71 -0.11
C LEU A 28 1.17 3.72 -0.10
N CYS A 29 1.78 3.15 0.95
CA CYS A 29 3.24 3.05 1.06
C CYS A 29 3.84 2.27 -0.12
N ALA A 30 3.20 1.16 -0.51
CA ALA A 30 3.68 0.38 -1.64
C ALA A 30 3.56 1.14 -2.99
N SER A 31 2.51 1.94 -3.16
CA SER A 31 2.37 2.82 -4.33
C SER A 31 3.47 3.88 -4.40
N LEU A 32 3.82 4.50 -3.27
CA LEU A 32 4.92 5.46 -3.17
C LEU A 32 6.28 4.81 -3.44
N ALA A 33 6.54 3.63 -2.86
CA ALA A 33 7.76 2.87 -3.09
C ALA A 33 7.92 2.50 -4.58
N ARG A 34 6.84 2.04 -5.23
CA ARG A 34 6.85 1.75 -6.68
C ARG A 34 7.19 2.99 -7.51
N GLN A 35 6.67 4.16 -7.13
CA GLN A 35 7.00 5.41 -7.81
C GLN A 35 8.47 5.79 -7.64
N ALA A 36 9.04 5.62 -6.44
CA ALA A 36 10.45 5.87 -6.17
C ALA A 36 11.36 4.97 -7.02
N TRP A 37 11.07 3.66 -7.08
CA TRP A 37 11.81 2.73 -7.93
C TRP A 37 11.74 3.09 -9.42
N ARG A 38 10.57 3.48 -9.90
CA ARG A 38 10.42 3.92 -11.30
C ARG A 38 11.22 5.18 -11.61
N ARG A 39 11.31 6.12 -10.67
CA ARG A 39 12.11 7.35 -10.84
C ARG A 39 13.59 7.08 -10.99
N VAL A 40 14.12 6.02 -10.39
CA VAL A 40 15.53 5.61 -10.54
C VAL A 40 15.77 4.68 -11.74
N GLY A 41 14.79 4.54 -12.64
CA GLY A 41 14.93 3.79 -13.89
C GLY A 41 14.47 2.34 -13.85
N ALA A 42 14.00 1.83 -12.71
CA ALA A 42 13.43 0.48 -12.65
C ALA A 42 12.03 0.45 -13.29
N SER A 43 11.96 0.03 -14.56
CA SER A 43 10.71 0.02 -15.34
C SER A 43 9.77 -1.13 -14.94
N SER A 44 10.31 -2.29 -14.55
CA SER A 44 9.55 -3.49 -14.19
C SER A 44 9.50 -3.70 -12.67
N VAL A 45 8.65 -2.92 -12.00
CA VAL A 45 8.46 -3.00 -10.53
C VAL A 45 7.03 -3.40 -10.24
N ARG A 46 6.85 -4.48 -9.48
CA ARG A 46 5.56 -4.99 -9.04
C ARG A 46 5.45 -4.89 -7.52
N VAL A 47 4.28 -4.48 -7.05
CA VAL A 47 3.94 -4.51 -5.63
C VAL A 47 3.24 -5.84 -5.36
N VAL A 48 3.73 -6.58 -4.38
CA VAL A 48 3.12 -7.82 -3.90
C VAL A 48 2.85 -7.70 -2.40
N ARG A 49 1.74 -8.30 -1.97
CA ARG A 49 1.33 -8.36 -0.57
C ARG A 49 1.06 -9.83 -0.21
N PRO A 50 1.46 -10.30 0.97
CA PRO A 50 1.06 -11.62 1.43
C PRO A 50 -0.44 -11.70 1.69
N ARG A 51 -0.96 -12.92 1.81
CA ARG A 51 -2.35 -13.18 2.20
C ARG A 51 -2.67 -12.46 3.52
N MET A 52 -3.94 -12.10 3.69
CA MET A 52 -4.40 -11.53 4.97
C MET A 52 -4.12 -12.49 6.11
N GLY A 53 -3.51 -11.99 7.19
CA GLY A 53 -3.12 -12.79 8.34
C GLY A 53 -1.80 -13.55 8.21
N ALA A 54 -1.11 -13.43 7.08
CA ALA A 54 0.17 -14.09 6.82
C ALA A 54 1.29 -13.07 6.54
N ASP A 55 2.52 -13.44 6.88
CA ASP A 55 3.71 -12.78 6.34
C ASP A 55 4.28 -13.55 5.12
N PHE A 56 5.38 -13.06 4.54
CA PHE A 56 6.01 -13.76 3.41
C PHE A 56 6.68 -15.09 3.81
N ASN A 57 7.13 -15.25 5.05
CA ASN A 57 7.70 -16.50 5.54
C ASN A 57 6.61 -17.58 5.63
N ASP A 58 5.42 -17.23 6.11
CA ASP A 58 4.27 -18.12 6.18
C ASP A 58 3.91 -18.65 4.78
N GLN A 59 3.88 -17.75 3.78
CA GLN A 59 3.59 -18.14 2.39
C GLN A 59 4.65 -19.02 1.74
N ILE A 60 5.93 -18.79 2.07
CA ILE A 60 7.03 -19.64 1.61
C ILE A 60 6.87 -21.05 2.19
N ARG A 61 6.55 -21.17 3.48
CA ARG A 61 6.33 -22.46 4.14
C ARG A 61 5.13 -23.24 3.58
N GLU A 62 4.06 -22.55 3.17
CA GLU A 62 2.88 -23.17 2.53
C GLU A 62 3.15 -23.67 1.09
N SER A 63 4.20 -23.15 0.44
CA SER A 63 4.52 -23.45 -0.97
C SER A 63 5.65 -24.48 -1.13
N ALA A 64 6.21 -24.98 -0.03
CA ALA A 64 7.28 -25.97 0.04
C ALA A 64 6.72 -27.37 0.27
#